data_AF-A0A1Q7LXE7-F1
#
_entry.id   AF-A0A1Q7LXE7-F1
#
_cell.length_a   1.000
_cell.length_b   1.000
_cell.length_c   1.000
_cell.angle_alpha   90.00
_cell.angle_beta   90.00
_cell.angle_gamma   90.00
#
_symmetry.space_group_name_H-M   'P 1'
#
loop_
_entity.id
_entity.type
_entity.pdbx_description
1 polymer ?
#
loop_
_entity_poly.entity_id
_entity_poly.type
_entity_poly.pdbx_seq_one_letter_code
_entity_poly.pdbx_strand_id
1 'polypeptide(L)'
;MELNTRYPTMAAKRRTVNIRGREYPVLLPSIRDPRLHVAVVLLTLQGLGQTVLNFRLSIAQILICLATGALIEFGYGFFKDKVIMWPASGLLTGNSAAFILRVPGTLHGQWWSTRGMWIFIGVVAVSMASKYLIRWRGRHIFNPSNLGLVLAFVALGPQYTEPQDLWWIPMGPWMIVTYAILIGGGLFIGWELKLLGLELGYMAAFALFVALALIPVPDHCMIASWYATPMCGQQLWQILVTSPEVLIFAFFMVPDPRTVPDGQAGRFVFGVLVAFLSVVLLGPTTLEFWTKTAILASLVFACAGRFALGRLLAPLEEGGGPVDAVRRLGLRAPVALGVSLLLLAALPLSAEFSLHGTIPAPELPDGTRPTLALVIGPNAVDIGSWTVNAAGQALPPPGGTTPTQASSRVWFLPTIPPVTLPDNVTAFDSTITQSKADTWARQVVLDLMIESEARRAHDLTLASVGATGDGLTEFTDVIKQDIKAGKSVLKTYSFDRIQLTLFLPKLSTQASRLVGVSLHGTSTLITRDASGKVLSQQTQPYAKSWGLGGSNANPDPIINDYTDLSLA
;
A
#
# COMPACT_ATOMS: atom_id res chain seq x y z
N MET A 1 -41.48 -10.96 -24.79
CA MET A 1 -41.08 -11.66 -26.02
C MET A 1 -39.74 -11.08 -26.45
N GLU A 2 -38.63 -11.59 -25.92
CA GLU A 2 -37.26 -11.40 -26.43
C GLU A 2 -36.33 -12.27 -25.58
N LEU A 3 -36.36 -13.57 -25.85
CA LEU A 3 -35.52 -14.59 -25.22
C LEU A 3 -34.77 -15.40 -26.29
N ASN A 4 -34.66 -14.87 -27.50
CA ASN A 4 -34.18 -15.58 -28.68
C ASN A 4 -33.08 -14.76 -29.36
N THR A 5 -31.82 -15.16 -29.17
CA THR A 5 -30.65 -14.89 -30.06
C THR A 5 -29.29 -15.28 -29.45
N ARG A 6 -29.24 -16.01 -28.34
CA ARG A 6 -27.99 -16.66 -27.91
C ARG A 6 -28.25 -18.13 -27.71
N TYR A 7 -27.62 -18.95 -28.55
CA TYR A 7 -27.22 -20.36 -28.44
C TYR A 7 -27.43 -21.02 -29.81
N PRO A 8 -26.37 -21.51 -30.48
CA PRO A 8 -26.55 -22.31 -31.68
C PRO A 8 -27.37 -23.55 -31.33
N THR A 9 -28.32 -23.86 -32.21
CA THR A 9 -29.24 -24.98 -32.16
C THR A 9 -28.49 -26.31 -32.16
N MET A 10 -28.36 -26.92 -30.99
CA MET A 10 -28.36 -28.38 -30.82
C MET A 10 -28.87 -28.70 -29.42
N ALA A 11 -29.97 -29.44 -29.36
CA ALA A 11 -30.69 -29.81 -28.16
C ALA A 11 -29.86 -30.74 -27.26
N ALA A 12 -28.96 -30.18 -26.46
CA ALA A 12 -28.43 -30.88 -25.30
C ALA A 12 -29.50 -30.86 -24.20
N LYS A 13 -30.00 -32.04 -23.84
CA LYS A 13 -30.99 -32.28 -22.77
C LYS A 13 -30.58 -31.49 -21.52
N ARG A 14 -31.25 -30.35 -21.24
CA ARG A 14 -30.97 -29.53 -20.06
C ARG A 14 -31.23 -30.40 -18.83
N ARG A 15 -30.19 -30.66 -18.04
CA ARG A 15 -30.34 -31.36 -16.76
C ARG A 15 -31.17 -30.47 -15.84
N THR A 16 -32.27 -30.97 -15.30
CA THR A 16 -33.14 -30.26 -14.36
C THR A 16 -33.19 -31.02 -13.04
N VAL A 17 -33.37 -30.30 -11.94
CA VAL A 17 -33.60 -30.86 -10.61
C VAL A 17 -34.92 -30.29 -10.09
N ASN A 18 -35.80 -31.17 -9.63
CA ASN A 18 -37.08 -30.76 -9.05
C ASN A 18 -36.94 -30.61 -7.53
N ILE A 19 -37.15 -29.41 -7.01
CA ILE A 19 -37.15 -29.12 -5.57
C ILE A 19 -38.52 -28.57 -5.19
N ARG A 20 -39.23 -29.28 -4.30
CA ARG A 20 -40.57 -28.90 -3.81
C ARG A 20 -41.57 -28.58 -4.94
N GLY A 21 -41.55 -29.36 -6.03
CA GLY A 21 -42.48 -29.23 -7.15
C GLY A 21 -42.11 -28.16 -8.18
N ARG A 22 -40.95 -27.50 -8.04
CA ARG A 22 -40.41 -26.55 -9.04
C ARG A 22 -39.18 -27.12 -9.72
N GLU A 23 -39.15 -27.05 -11.04
CA GLU A 23 -37.99 -27.45 -11.84
C GLU A 23 -36.94 -26.34 -11.89
N TYR A 24 -35.71 -26.68 -11.51
CA TYR A 24 -34.55 -25.82 -11.60
C TYR A 24 -33.60 -26.36 -12.67
N PRO A 25 -33.22 -25.59 -13.70
CA PRO A 25 -32.18 -25.99 -14.63
C PRO A 25 -30.83 -26.03 -13.92
N VAL A 26 -30.03 -27.05 -14.24
CA VAL A 26 -28.68 -27.26 -13.70
C VAL A 26 -27.63 -26.90 -14.74
N LEU A 27 -26.78 -25.94 -14.41
CA LEU A 27 -25.64 -25.54 -15.24
C LEU A 27 -24.34 -26.05 -14.60
N LEU A 28 -23.75 -27.07 -15.23
CA LEU A 28 -22.49 -27.69 -14.82
C LEU A 28 -21.26 -26.96 -15.39
N PRO A 29 -20.09 -27.07 -14.75
CA PRO A 29 -18.85 -26.51 -15.27
C PRO A 29 -18.49 -27.16 -16.62
N SER A 30 -17.94 -26.35 -17.53
CA SER A 30 -17.41 -26.80 -18.81
C SER A 30 -15.90 -26.56 -18.83
N ILE A 31 -15.13 -27.55 -19.26
CA ILE A 31 -13.67 -27.44 -19.39
C ILE A 31 -13.29 -26.40 -20.47
N ARG A 32 -14.18 -26.18 -21.45
CA ARG A 32 -14.00 -25.17 -22.50
C ARG A 32 -14.34 -23.74 -22.05
N ASP A 33 -14.66 -23.51 -20.78
CA ASP A 33 -14.89 -22.15 -20.28
C ASP A 33 -13.53 -21.47 -20.04
N PRO A 34 -13.19 -20.38 -20.75
CA PRO A 34 -11.90 -19.69 -20.59
C PRO A 34 -11.65 -19.20 -19.15
N ARG A 35 -12.72 -19.01 -18.36
CA ARG A 35 -12.60 -18.67 -16.93
C ARG A 35 -11.93 -19.77 -16.11
N LEU A 36 -12.07 -21.03 -16.54
CA LEU A 36 -11.39 -22.15 -15.90
C LEU A 36 -9.88 -22.14 -16.22
N HIS A 37 -9.49 -21.75 -17.44
CA HIS A 37 -8.08 -21.57 -17.81
C HIS A 37 -7.42 -20.49 -16.95
N VAL A 38 -8.08 -19.32 -16.81
CA VAL A 38 -7.61 -18.24 -15.91
C VAL A 38 -7.50 -18.74 -14.46
N ALA A 39 -8.52 -19.44 -13.98
CA ALA A 39 -8.52 -19.97 -12.61
C ALA A 39 -7.36 -20.96 -12.37
N VAL A 40 -7.05 -21.82 -13.35
CA VAL A 40 -5.91 -22.77 -13.25
C VAL A 40 -4.58 -22.02 -13.14
N VAL A 41 -4.36 -20.99 -13.97
CA VAL A 41 -3.12 -20.19 -13.88
C VAL A 41 -3.00 -19.51 -12.52
N LEU A 42 -4.05 -18.82 -12.07
CA LEU A 42 -4.04 -18.12 -10.79
C LEU A 42 -3.90 -19.06 -9.59
N LEU A 43 -4.56 -20.24 -9.61
CA LEU A 43 -4.42 -21.25 -8.56
C LEU A 43 -3.02 -21.87 -8.55
N THR A 44 -2.40 -22.07 -9.72
CA THR A 44 -1.01 -22.54 -9.82
C THR A 44 -0.06 -21.53 -9.20
N LEU A 45 -0.22 -20.24 -9.54
CA LEU A 45 0.57 -19.16 -8.96
C LEU A 45 0.34 -19.02 -7.45
N GLN A 46 -0.88 -19.24 -6.95
CA GLN A 46 -1.13 -19.31 -5.50
C GLN A 46 -0.46 -20.53 -4.87
N GLY A 47 -0.46 -21.69 -5.52
CA GLY A 47 0.25 -22.88 -5.06
C GLY A 47 1.74 -22.63 -4.91
N LEU A 48 2.36 -21.97 -5.90
CA LEU A 48 3.74 -21.47 -5.81
C LEU A 48 3.89 -20.43 -4.70
N GLY A 49 2.91 -19.53 -4.57
CA GLY A 49 2.74 -18.57 -3.48
C GLY A 49 2.91 -19.20 -2.10
N GLN A 50 2.17 -20.30 -1.88
CA GLN A 50 2.12 -21.02 -0.61
C GLN A 50 3.34 -21.89 -0.34
N THR A 51 4.18 -22.18 -1.33
CA THR A 51 5.27 -23.18 -1.21
C THR A 51 6.66 -22.59 -1.37
N VAL A 52 6.88 -21.76 -2.40
CA VAL A 52 8.22 -21.32 -2.80
C VAL A 52 8.37 -19.80 -2.90
N LEU A 53 7.25 -19.07 -3.03
CA LEU A 53 7.25 -17.60 -3.17
C LEU A 53 6.96 -16.86 -1.85
N ASN A 54 6.82 -17.58 -0.74
CA ASN A 54 6.64 -17.01 0.60
C ASN A 54 5.45 -16.04 0.74
N PHE A 55 4.32 -16.30 0.08
CA PHE A 55 3.15 -15.42 0.18
C PHE A 55 2.64 -15.33 1.63
N ARG A 56 2.38 -14.09 2.05
CA ARG A 56 1.81 -13.71 3.35
C ARG A 56 0.28 -13.82 3.36
N LEU A 57 -0.22 -14.95 2.85
CA LEU A 57 -1.63 -15.25 2.67
C LEU A 57 -1.87 -16.69 3.11
N SER A 58 -2.91 -16.93 3.90
CA SER A 58 -3.26 -18.27 4.37
C SER A 58 -4.20 -18.99 3.39
N ILE A 59 -4.20 -20.33 3.43
CA ILE A 59 -5.16 -21.17 2.72
C ILE A 59 -6.59 -20.88 3.21
N ALA A 60 -6.78 -20.66 4.51
CA ALA A 60 -8.09 -20.30 5.06
C ALA A 60 -8.63 -19.01 4.43
N GLN A 61 -7.83 -17.94 4.30
CA GLN A 61 -8.24 -16.68 3.65
C GLN A 61 -8.61 -16.89 2.17
N ILE A 62 -7.85 -17.71 1.43
CA ILE A 62 -8.19 -18.08 0.04
C ILE A 62 -9.56 -18.77 -0.01
N LEU A 63 -9.76 -19.80 0.81
CA LEU A 63 -11.01 -20.55 0.85
C LEU A 63 -12.20 -19.67 1.25
N ILE A 64 -12.01 -18.73 2.18
CA ILE A 64 -13.03 -17.75 2.59
C ILE A 64 -13.45 -16.88 1.40
N CYS A 65 -12.49 -16.37 0.61
CA CYS A 65 -12.82 -15.57 -0.57
C CYS A 65 -13.58 -16.38 -1.63
N LEU A 66 -13.11 -17.60 -1.92
CA LEU A 66 -13.76 -18.51 -2.86
C LEU A 66 -15.18 -18.83 -2.40
N ALA A 67 -15.35 -19.21 -1.13
CA ALA A 67 -16.65 -19.53 -0.55
C ALA A 67 -17.60 -18.33 -0.58
N THR A 68 -17.13 -17.14 -0.21
CA THR A 68 -17.94 -15.91 -0.21
C THR A 68 -18.43 -15.59 -1.63
N GLY A 69 -17.53 -15.61 -2.63
CA GLY A 69 -17.90 -15.35 -4.01
C GLY A 69 -18.86 -16.40 -4.56
N ALA A 70 -18.61 -17.68 -4.24
CA ALA A 70 -19.47 -18.79 -4.64
C ALA A 70 -20.88 -18.70 -4.04
N LEU A 71 -20.98 -18.42 -2.74
CA LEU A 71 -22.25 -18.32 -2.03
C LEU A 71 -23.08 -17.13 -2.51
N ILE A 72 -22.45 -15.98 -2.76
CA ILE A 72 -23.17 -14.80 -3.28
C ILE A 72 -23.68 -15.06 -4.71
N GLU A 73 -22.85 -15.63 -5.59
CA GLU A 73 -23.29 -15.95 -6.96
C GLU A 73 -24.38 -17.03 -6.98
N PHE A 74 -24.20 -18.08 -6.20
CA PHE A 74 -25.19 -19.15 -6.06
C PHE A 74 -26.51 -18.60 -5.51
N GLY A 75 -26.46 -17.80 -4.43
CA GLY A 75 -27.64 -17.18 -3.83
C GLY A 75 -28.37 -16.28 -4.84
N TYR A 76 -27.63 -15.42 -5.54
CA TYR A 76 -28.20 -14.58 -6.59
C TYR A 76 -28.88 -15.42 -7.69
N GLY A 77 -28.20 -16.44 -8.22
CA GLY A 77 -28.74 -17.31 -9.27
C GLY A 77 -29.95 -18.15 -8.81
N PHE A 78 -29.93 -18.65 -7.58
CA PHE A 78 -31.01 -19.45 -7.02
C PHE A 78 -32.25 -18.60 -6.72
N PHE A 79 -32.08 -17.44 -6.09
CA PHE A 79 -33.22 -16.61 -5.68
C PHE A 79 -33.79 -15.77 -6.82
N LYS A 80 -32.93 -15.17 -7.66
CA LYS A 80 -33.37 -14.28 -8.74
C LYS A 80 -33.61 -15.03 -10.04
N ASP A 81 -32.64 -15.81 -10.49
CA ASP A 81 -32.69 -16.44 -11.81
C ASP A 81 -33.37 -17.82 -11.78
N LYS A 82 -33.65 -18.37 -10.58
CA LYS A 82 -34.25 -19.70 -10.35
C LYS A 82 -33.45 -20.82 -11.03
N VAL A 83 -32.12 -20.72 -11.01
CA VAL A 83 -31.19 -21.69 -11.60
C VAL A 83 -30.25 -22.22 -10.53
N ILE A 84 -29.93 -23.52 -10.59
CA ILE A 84 -28.83 -24.12 -9.81
C ILE A 84 -27.62 -24.13 -10.73
N MET A 85 -26.67 -23.23 -10.50
CA MET A 85 -25.48 -23.10 -11.35
C MET A 85 -24.20 -23.28 -10.56
N TRP A 86 -23.18 -23.84 -11.23
CA TRP A 86 -21.81 -23.79 -10.75
C TRP A 86 -21.34 -22.32 -10.73
N PRO A 87 -20.91 -21.78 -9.57
CA PRO A 87 -20.60 -20.36 -9.41
C PRO A 87 -19.19 -20.01 -9.91
N ALA A 88 -18.88 -20.35 -11.17
CA ALA A 88 -17.56 -20.16 -11.77
C ALA A 88 -17.07 -18.71 -11.69
N SER A 89 -17.98 -17.74 -11.85
CA SER A 89 -17.57 -16.34 -11.92
C SER A 89 -17.41 -15.73 -10.53
N GLY A 90 -18.20 -16.17 -9.54
CA GLY A 90 -18.02 -15.83 -8.13
C GLY A 90 -16.74 -16.42 -7.57
N LEU A 91 -16.44 -17.68 -7.91
CA LEU A 91 -15.16 -18.32 -7.59
C LEU A 91 -13.98 -17.55 -8.18
N LEU A 92 -14.06 -17.15 -9.46
CA LEU A 92 -12.99 -16.38 -10.10
C LEU A 92 -12.81 -14.99 -9.44
N THR A 93 -13.89 -14.28 -9.12
CA THR A 93 -13.83 -12.99 -8.42
C THR A 93 -13.22 -13.14 -7.03
N GLY A 94 -13.63 -14.17 -6.27
CA GLY A 94 -13.03 -14.49 -4.98
C GLY A 94 -11.55 -14.84 -5.09
N ASN A 95 -11.16 -15.63 -6.10
CA ASN A 95 -9.79 -16.01 -6.35
C ASN A 95 -8.90 -14.81 -6.70
N SER A 96 -9.40 -13.90 -7.54
CA SER A 96 -8.72 -12.65 -7.89
C SER A 96 -8.55 -11.74 -6.68
N ALA A 97 -9.57 -11.60 -5.83
CA ALA A 97 -9.47 -10.83 -4.59
C ALA A 97 -8.45 -11.44 -3.62
N ALA A 98 -8.48 -12.76 -3.40
CA ALA A 98 -7.53 -13.46 -2.53
C ALA A 98 -6.08 -13.34 -3.03
N PHE A 99 -5.88 -13.41 -4.34
CA PHE A 99 -4.54 -13.29 -4.92
C PHE A 99 -3.88 -11.95 -4.56
N ILE A 100 -4.64 -10.85 -4.64
CA ILE A 100 -4.13 -9.48 -4.45
C ILE A 100 -4.17 -9.02 -2.99
N LEU A 101 -5.19 -9.37 -2.21
CA LEU A 101 -5.39 -8.84 -0.87
C LEU A 101 -4.50 -9.52 0.17
N ARG A 102 -3.80 -8.73 0.98
CA ARG A 102 -3.11 -9.15 2.20
C ARG A 102 -3.66 -8.38 3.38
N VAL A 103 -3.51 -8.95 4.57
CA VAL A 103 -3.84 -8.31 5.84
C VAL A 103 -2.59 -8.37 6.74
N PRO A 104 -2.14 -7.24 7.30
CA PRO A 104 -0.94 -7.22 8.11
C PRO A 104 -0.97 -8.19 9.30
N GLY A 105 0.20 -8.76 9.60
CA GLY A 105 0.36 -9.77 10.65
C GLY A 105 -0.02 -11.19 10.27
N THR A 106 -0.44 -11.45 9.01
CA THR A 106 -0.48 -12.81 8.45
C THR A 106 0.93 -13.18 7.99
N LEU A 107 1.53 -14.22 8.57
CA LEU A 107 2.88 -14.66 8.20
C LEU A 107 2.83 -15.88 7.29
N HIS A 108 3.88 -16.07 6.48
CA HIS A 108 4.03 -17.28 5.68
C HIS A 108 4.08 -18.53 6.59
N GLY A 109 3.49 -19.63 6.13
CA GLY A 109 3.35 -20.87 6.90
C GLY A 109 2.14 -20.90 7.85
N GLN A 110 1.47 -19.77 8.11
CA GLN A 110 0.23 -19.74 8.90
C GLN A 110 -0.99 -20.11 8.04
N TRP A 111 -0.98 -21.31 7.43
CA TRP A 111 -1.93 -21.70 6.39
C TRP A 111 -3.41 -21.71 6.81
N TRP A 112 -3.70 -21.82 8.11
CA TRP A 112 -5.07 -21.86 8.64
C TRP A 112 -5.46 -20.60 9.44
N SER A 113 -4.67 -19.52 9.33
CA SER A 113 -5.00 -18.25 9.98
C SER A 113 -6.27 -17.64 9.39
N THR A 114 -7.19 -17.22 10.27
CA THR A 114 -8.42 -16.52 9.88
C THR A 114 -8.33 -15.00 10.08
N ARG A 115 -7.11 -14.49 10.29
CA ARG A 115 -6.86 -13.06 10.55
C ARG A 115 -7.47 -12.20 9.44
N GLY A 116 -8.19 -11.15 9.84
CA GLY A 116 -8.83 -10.24 8.89
C GLY A 116 -9.92 -10.89 8.02
N MET A 117 -10.47 -12.05 8.39
CA MET A 117 -11.53 -12.74 7.62
C MET A 117 -12.66 -11.80 7.19
N TRP A 118 -13.08 -10.89 8.08
CA TRP A 118 -14.13 -9.92 7.78
C TRP A 118 -13.76 -8.96 6.64
N ILE A 119 -12.47 -8.62 6.47
CA ILE A 119 -11.96 -7.81 5.35
C ILE A 119 -12.06 -8.61 4.04
N PHE A 120 -11.60 -9.86 4.03
CA PHE A 120 -11.68 -10.73 2.86
C PHE A 120 -13.13 -10.95 2.42
N ILE A 121 -14.04 -11.21 3.37
CA ILE A 121 -15.48 -11.32 3.10
C ILE A 121 -16.03 -9.99 2.57
N GLY A 122 -15.70 -8.87 3.21
CA GLY A 122 -16.17 -7.54 2.84
C GLY A 122 -15.75 -7.14 1.42
N VAL A 123 -14.47 -7.34 1.07
CA VAL A 123 -13.94 -7.09 -0.27
C VAL A 123 -14.69 -7.91 -1.31
N VAL A 124 -14.82 -9.22 -1.11
CA VAL A 124 -15.53 -10.09 -2.08
C VAL A 124 -17.01 -9.73 -2.15
N ALA A 125 -17.65 -9.38 -1.04
CA ALA A 125 -19.04 -8.96 -1.01
C ALA A 125 -19.26 -7.67 -1.81
N VAL A 126 -18.42 -6.65 -1.62
CA VAL A 126 -18.46 -5.39 -2.38
C VAL A 126 -18.18 -5.65 -3.86
N SER A 127 -17.21 -6.50 -4.18
CA SER A 127 -16.93 -6.92 -5.56
C SER A 127 -18.15 -7.55 -6.23
N MET A 128 -18.79 -8.52 -5.58
CA MET A 128 -19.98 -9.18 -6.11
C MET A 128 -21.19 -8.25 -6.16
N ALA A 129 -21.35 -7.35 -5.18
CA ALA A 129 -22.39 -6.32 -5.20
C ALA A 129 -22.22 -5.40 -6.42
N SER A 130 -21.00 -4.92 -6.70
CA SER A 130 -20.74 -4.09 -7.88
C SER A 130 -21.12 -4.78 -9.19
N LYS A 131 -20.83 -6.08 -9.31
CA LYS A 131 -21.15 -6.91 -10.49
C LYS A 131 -22.65 -6.98 -10.76
N TYR A 132 -23.46 -7.11 -9.72
CA TYR A 132 -24.90 -7.32 -9.86
C TYR A 132 -25.72 -6.03 -9.80
N LEU A 133 -25.28 -5.03 -9.04
CA LEU A 133 -25.99 -3.78 -8.80
C LEU A 133 -25.58 -2.65 -9.76
N ILE A 134 -24.30 -2.54 -10.10
CA ILE A 134 -23.77 -1.43 -10.92
C ILE A 134 -23.61 -1.90 -12.37
N ARG A 135 -24.70 -1.80 -13.13
CA ARG A 135 -24.78 -2.31 -14.50
C ARG A 135 -25.32 -1.27 -15.47
N TRP A 136 -24.76 -1.29 -16.68
CA TRP A 136 -25.22 -0.47 -17.81
C TRP A 136 -25.37 -1.36 -19.05
N ARG A 137 -26.51 -1.25 -19.74
CA ARG A 137 -26.85 -2.06 -20.93
C ARG A 137 -26.63 -3.57 -20.70
N GLY A 138 -27.03 -4.07 -19.53
CA GLY A 138 -26.92 -5.48 -19.18
C GLY A 138 -25.50 -6.00 -18.89
N ARG A 139 -24.47 -5.14 -18.85
CA ARG A 139 -23.10 -5.50 -18.44
C ARG A 139 -22.72 -4.74 -17.17
N HIS A 140 -21.86 -5.31 -16.33
CA HIS A 140 -21.29 -4.55 -15.21
C HIS A 140 -20.32 -3.49 -15.74
N ILE A 141 -20.21 -2.37 -15.04
CA ILE A 141 -19.38 -1.24 -15.48
C ILE A 141 -17.91 -1.50 -15.14
N PHE A 142 -17.66 -1.89 -13.89
CA PHE A 142 -16.33 -2.05 -13.32
C PHE A 142 -15.91 -3.51 -13.26
N ASN A 143 -14.59 -3.76 -13.30
CA ASN A 143 -14.05 -5.06 -12.91
C ASN A 143 -14.38 -5.27 -11.41
N PRO A 144 -15.14 -6.33 -11.06
CA PRO A 144 -15.70 -6.46 -9.73
C PRO A 144 -14.62 -6.66 -8.65
N SER A 145 -13.64 -7.54 -8.87
CA SER A 145 -12.56 -7.73 -7.89
C SER A 145 -11.74 -6.46 -7.74
N ASN A 146 -11.41 -5.80 -8.86
CA ASN A 146 -10.63 -4.56 -8.84
C ASN A 146 -11.31 -3.44 -8.03
N LEU A 147 -12.59 -3.19 -8.26
CA LEU A 147 -13.31 -2.14 -7.53
C LEU A 147 -13.37 -2.43 -6.03
N GLY A 148 -13.66 -3.68 -5.63
CA GLY A 148 -13.70 -4.07 -4.22
C GLY A 148 -12.34 -3.91 -3.53
N LEU A 149 -11.25 -4.27 -4.21
CA LEU A 149 -9.89 -4.10 -3.71
C LEU A 149 -9.51 -2.62 -3.54
N VAL A 150 -9.71 -1.80 -4.56
CA VAL A 150 -9.39 -0.36 -4.52
C VAL A 150 -10.14 0.34 -3.41
N LEU A 151 -11.44 0.06 -3.25
CA LEU A 151 -12.25 0.64 -2.18
C LEU A 151 -11.73 0.24 -0.80
N ALA A 152 -11.34 -1.03 -0.61
CA ALA A 152 -10.78 -1.46 0.67
C ALA A 152 -9.41 -0.83 0.96
N PHE A 153 -8.51 -0.75 -0.03
CA PHE A 153 -7.20 -0.12 0.17
C PHE A 153 -7.33 1.36 0.51
N VAL A 154 -8.20 2.10 -0.17
CA VAL A 154 -8.41 3.52 0.12
C VAL A 154 -9.10 3.73 1.47
N ALA A 155 -10.13 2.94 1.79
CA ALA A 155 -10.92 3.13 3.01
C ALA A 155 -10.23 2.64 4.29
N LEU A 156 -9.48 1.53 4.20
CA LEU A 156 -8.86 0.88 5.36
C LEU A 156 -7.37 1.23 5.48
N GLY A 157 -6.70 1.57 4.38
CA GLY A 157 -5.30 1.96 4.38
C GLY A 157 -4.31 0.84 4.74
N PRO A 158 -3.01 1.19 4.87
CA PRO A 158 -1.92 0.24 5.11
C PRO A 158 -1.97 -0.42 6.51
N GLN A 159 -2.78 0.11 7.43
CA GLN A 159 -2.95 -0.42 8.79
C GLN A 159 -3.72 -1.75 8.81
N TYR A 160 -4.70 -1.91 7.92
CA TYR A 160 -5.58 -3.08 7.90
C TYR A 160 -5.47 -3.91 6.62
N THR A 161 -4.98 -3.30 5.53
CA THR A 161 -4.89 -3.94 4.23
C THR A 161 -3.52 -3.70 3.63
N GLU A 162 -3.04 -4.65 2.86
CA GLU A 162 -1.85 -4.51 2.03
C GLU A 162 -2.19 -5.10 0.65
N PRO A 163 -2.00 -4.36 -0.44
CA PRO A 163 -1.87 -4.98 -1.75
C PRO A 163 -0.68 -5.94 -1.72
N GLN A 164 -0.80 -7.12 -2.32
CA GLN A 164 0.34 -8.05 -2.47
C GLN A 164 1.60 -7.35 -3.01
N ASP A 165 2.77 -7.74 -2.51
CA ASP A 165 4.04 -7.11 -2.87
C ASP A 165 4.28 -7.11 -4.40
N LEU A 166 4.81 -6.01 -4.93
CA LEU A 166 5.18 -5.83 -6.33
C LEU A 166 6.23 -6.84 -6.76
N TRP A 167 7.09 -7.28 -5.85
CA TRP A 167 8.09 -8.31 -6.06
C TRP A 167 7.96 -9.41 -5.01
N TRP A 168 8.10 -10.67 -5.42
CA TRP A 168 7.75 -11.80 -4.55
C TRP A 168 8.97 -12.46 -3.91
N ILE A 169 9.99 -12.80 -4.71
CA ILE A 169 11.26 -13.37 -4.26
C ILE A 169 12.41 -12.87 -5.16
N PRO A 170 13.68 -12.93 -4.70
CA PRO A 170 14.83 -12.68 -5.57
C PRO A 170 14.83 -13.57 -6.82
N MET A 171 15.48 -13.09 -7.88
CA MET A 171 15.59 -13.85 -9.12
C MET A 171 16.28 -15.19 -8.90
N GLY A 172 15.64 -16.26 -9.35
CA GLY A 172 16.10 -17.64 -9.20
C GLY A 172 15.17 -18.62 -9.95
N PRO A 173 15.43 -19.94 -9.87
CA PRO A 173 14.69 -20.94 -10.65
C PRO A 173 13.17 -20.86 -10.47
N TRP A 174 12.71 -20.70 -9.23
CA TRP A 174 11.29 -20.58 -8.91
C TRP A 174 10.65 -19.30 -9.45
N MET A 175 11.37 -18.19 -9.46
CA MET A 175 10.88 -16.94 -10.05
C MET A 175 10.80 -17.05 -11.58
N ILE A 176 11.76 -17.74 -12.22
CA ILE A 176 11.73 -18.00 -13.68
C ILE A 176 10.53 -18.87 -14.05
N VAL A 177 10.29 -19.96 -13.33
CA VAL A 177 9.10 -20.82 -13.52
C VAL A 177 7.82 -20.01 -13.35
N THR A 178 7.79 -19.16 -12.33
CA THR A 178 6.67 -18.27 -12.06
C THR A 178 6.39 -17.32 -13.21
N TYR A 179 7.41 -16.65 -13.76
CA TYR A 179 7.28 -15.81 -14.94
C TYR A 179 6.83 -16.59 -16.17
N ALA A 180 7.34 -17.81 -16.38
CA ALA A 180 6.93 -18.65 -17.50
C ALA A 180 5.42 -18.98 -17.44
N ILE A 181 4.91 -19.30 -16.25
CA ILE A 181 3.48 -19.55 -16.03
C ILE A 181 2.65 -18.27 -16.18
N LEU A 182 3.11 -17.17 -15.58
CA LEU A 182 2.45 -15.87 -15.60
C LEU A 182 2.34 -15.30 -17.03
N ILE A 183 3.47 -15.14 -17.71
CA ILE A 183 3.54 -14.56 -19.05
C ILE A 183 2.96 -15.54 -20.09
N GLY A 184 3.33 -16.82 -20.01
CA GLY A 184 2.83 -17.83 -20.94
C GLY A 184 1.32 -18.03 -20.82
N GLY A 185 0.81 -18.14 -19.59
CA GLY A 185 -0.63 -18.24 -19.33
C GLY A 185 -1.39 -16.98 -19.74
N GLY A 186 -0.85 -15.80 -19.42
CA GLY A 186 -1.43 -14.50 -19.79
C GLY A 186 -1.56 -14.35 -21.31
N LEU A 187 -0.46 -14.50 -22.04
CA LEU A 187 -0.45 -14.39 -23.50
C LEU A 187 -1.34 -15.45 -24.18
N PHE A 188 -1.35 -16.68 -23.68
CA PHE A 188 -2.19 -17.74 -24.23
C PHE A 188 -3.68 -17.39 -24.12
N ILE A 189 -4.11 -16.95 -22.93
CA ILE A 189 -5.50 -16.55 -22.68
C ILE A 189 -5.85 -15.28 -23.46
N GLY A 190 -4.96 -14.29 -23.48
CA GLY A 190 -5.11 -13.07 -24.27
C GLY A 190 -5.26 -13.35 -25.76
N TRP A 191 -4.55 -14.35 -26.29
CA TRP A 191 -4.68 -14.81 -27.67
C TRP A 191 -6.03 -15.47 -27.92
N GLU A 192 -6.44 -16.41 -27.07
CA GLU A 192 -7.72 -17.13 -27.17
C GLU A 192 -8.92 -16.17 -27.14
N LEU A 193 -8.85 -15.12 -26.31
CA LEU A 193 -9.91 -14.14 -26.13
C LEU A 193 -9.82 -12.91 -27.06
N LYS A 194 -8.79 -12.86 -27.93
CA LYS A 194 -8.48 -11.71 -28.81
C LYS A 194 -8.31 -10.40 -28.04
N LEU A 195 -7.62 -10.46 -26.90
CA LEU A 195 -7.31 -9.35 -26.00
C LEU A 195 -5.82 -8.94 -26.02
N LEU A 196 -4.96 -9.66 -26.75
CA LEU A 196 -3.52 -9.34 -26.87
C LEU A 196 -3.22 -7.87 -27.20
N GLY A 197 -4.00 -7.24 -28.09
CA GLY A 197 -3.78 -5.83 -28.43
C GLY A 197 -3.93 -4.90 -27.22
N LEU A 198 -4.88 -5.19 -26.33
CA LEU A 198 -5.05 -4.44 -25.08
C LEU A 198 -3.90 -4.69 -24.11
N GLU A 199 -3.49 -5.94 -23.93
CA GLU A 199 -2.43 -6.34 -22.99
C GLU A 199 -1.08 -5.73 -23.40
N LEU A 200 -0.69 -5.92 -24.66
CA LEU A 200 0.55 -5.36 -25.21
C LEU A 200 0.51 -3.84 -25.28
N GLY A 201 -0.66 -3.26 -25.59
CA GLY A 201 -0.87 -1.81 -25.58
C GLY A 201 -0.66 -1.22 -24.19
N TYR A 202 -1.23 -1.85 -23.15
CA TYR A 202 -0.99 -1.46 -21.76
C TYR A 202 0.48 -1.58 -21.39
N MET A 203 1.11 -2.74 -21.63
CA MET A 203 2.49 -2.99 -21.21
C MET A 203 3.49 -2.02 -21.86
N ALA A 204 3.40 -1.85 -23.18
CA ALA A 204 4.30 -0.97 -23.92
C ALA A 204 4.10 0.50 -23.53
N ALA A 205 2.84 0.95 -23.41
CA ALA A 205 2.52 2.30 -22.99
C ALA A 205 2.92 2.55 -21.54
N PHE A 206 2.72 1.59 -20.63
CA PHE A 206 3.11 1.72 -19.23
C PHE A 206 4.63 1.87 -19.11
N ALA A 207 5.40 1.01 -19.77
CA ALA A 207 6.85 1.12 -19.79
C ALA A 207 7.33 2.47 -20.34
N LEU A 208 6.73 2.94 -21.44
CA LEU A 208 7.07 4.23 -22.03
C LEU A 208 6.70 5.40 -21.11
N PHE A 209 5.48 5.41 -20.57
CA PHE A 209 4.97 6.52 -19.76
C PHE A 209 5.69 6.61 -18.41
N VAL A 210 6.03 5.49 -17.77
CA VAL A 210 6.86 5.51 -16.56
C VAL A 210 8.24 6.08 -16.89
N ALA A 211 8.86 5.71 -18.01
CA ALA A 211 10.14 6.29 -18.41
C ALA A 211 10.02 7.82 -18.60
N LEU A 212 9.01 8.27 -19.33
CA LEU A 212 8.76 9.70 -19.56
C LEU A 212 8.46 10.48 -18.27
N ALA A 213 7.80 9.86 -17.30
CA ALA A 213 7.52 10.48 -16.00
C ALA A 213 8.79 10.61 -15.14
N LEU A 214 9.67 9.60 -15.14
CA LEU A 214 10.83 9.52 -14.24
C LEU A 214 12.10 10.20 -14.79
N ILE A 215 12.30 10.26 -16.11
CA ILE A 215 13.48 10.91 -16.72
C ILE A 215 13.72 12.34 -16.19
N PRO A 216 12.70 13.23 -16.14
CA PRO A 216 12.90 14.59 -15.65
C PRO A 216 12.86 14.71 -14.12
N VAL A 217 12.50 13.64 -13.40
CA VAL A 217 12.35 13.63 -11.93
C VAL A 217 13.14 12.45 -11.33
N PRO A 218 14.49 12.47 -11.39
CA PRO A 218 15.32 11.35 -10.94
C PRO A 218 15.18 11.07 -9.44
N ASP A 219 14.79 12.09 -8.66
CA ASP A 219 14.61 12.02 -7.20
C ASP A 219 13.28 11.38 -6.80
N HIS A 220 12.40 11.02 -7.75
CA HIS A 220 11.21 10.25 -7.44
C HIS A 220 11.59 8.81 -7.06
N CYS A 221 11.28 8.45 -5.81
CA CYS A 221 11.65 7.19 -5.21
C CYS A 221 10.45 6.48 -4.58
N MET A 222 10.46 5.15 -4.63
CA MET A 222 9.50 4.30 -3.94
C MET A 222 10.21 3.45 -2.87
N ILE A 223 9.58 3.35 -1.71
CA ILE A 223 9.99 2.47 -0.62
C ILE A 223 9.08 1.25 -0.60
N ALA A 224 9.69 0.08 -0.44
CA ALA A 224 9.01 -1.22 -0.39
C ALA A 224 9.54 -2.07 0.76
N SER A 225 8.71 -3.01 1.22
CA SER A 225 9.03 -3.88 2.35
C SER A 225 10.14 -4.88 2.02
N TRP A 226 10.16 -5.37 0.78
CA TRP A 226 11.07 -6.38 0.26
C TRP A 226 12.36 -5.82 -0.33
N TYR A 227 12.56 -4.49 -0.30
CA TYR A 227 13.76 -3.85 -0.85
C TYR A 227 14.39 -2.88 0.13
N ALA A 228 15.69 -3.05 0.40
CA ALA A 228 16.38 -2.41 1.52
C ALA A 228 16.52 -0.89 1.44
N THR A 229 16.51 -0.28 0.26
CA THR A 229 16.73 1.16 0.06
C THR A 229 15.60 1.77 -0.77
N PRO A 230 15.40 3.09 -0.77
CA PRO A 230 14.53 3.73 -1.75
C PRO A 230 14.98 3.38 -3.18
N MET A 231 14.03 3.07 -4.04
CA MET A 231 14.28 2.72 -5.45
C MET A 231 13.85 3.90 -6.30
N CYS A 232 14.78 4.49 -7.05
CA CYS A 232 14.57 5.74 -7.78
C CYS A 232 14.91 5.60 -9.27
N GLY A 233 14.47 6.57 -10.09
CA GLY A 233 14.87 6.70 -11.49
C GLY A 233 14.80 5.39 -12.30
N GLN A 234 15.91 5.00 -12.93
CA GLN A 234 15.99 3.81 -13.78
C GLN A 234 15.69 2.51 -13.02
N GLN A 235 16.12 2.42 -11.76
CA GLN A 235 15.90 1.24 -10.94
C GLN A 235 14.40 1.05 -10.69
N LEU A 236 13.73 2.13 -10.29
CA LEU A 236 12.28 2.14 -10.09
C LEU A 236 11.53 1.76 -11.37
N TRP A 237 11.97 2.30 -12.52
CA TRP A 237 11.41 1.93 -13.82
C TRP A 237 11.50 0.42 -14.08
N GLN A 238 12.69 -0.17 -13.86
CA GLN A 238 12.91 -1.61 -14.08
C GLN A 238 11.99 -2.44 -13.18
N ILE A 239 11.89 -2.09 -11.90
CA ILE A 239 11.04 -2.78 -10.93
C ILE A 239 9.57 -2.72 -11.34
N LEU A 240 9.05 -1.54 -11.67
CA LEU A 240 7.64 -1.37 -12.03
C LEU A 240 7.30 -2.10 -13.32
N VAL A 241 8.14 -2.00 -14.35
CA VAL A 241 7.87 -2.59 -15.67
C VAL A 241 8.01 -4.11 -15.66
N THR A 242 8.92 -4.65 -14.86
CA THR A 242 9.14 -6.11 -14.77
C THR A 242 8.42 -6.76 -13.59
N SER A 243 7.67 -5.99 -12.81
CA SER A 243 6.97 -6.48 -11.61
C SER A 243 6.01 -7.61 -11.96
N PRO A 244 6.12 -8.79 -11.31
CA PRO A 244 5.14 -9.87 -11.49
C PRO A 244 3.71 -9.40 -11.18
N GLU A 245 3.55 -8.48 -10.24
CA GLU A 245 2.24 -7.99 -9.83
C GLU A 245 1.62 -7.01 -10.84
N VAL A 246 2.44 -6.18 -11.49
CA VAL A 246 2.01 -5.36 -12.63
C VAL A 246 1.65 -6.25 -13.82
N LEU A 247 2.35 -7.36 -14.04
CA LEU A 247 2.00 -8.35 -15.06
C LEU A 247 0.70 -9.10 -14.71
N ILE A 248 0.44 -9.43 -13.44
CA ILE A 248 -0.86 -9.98 -13.01
C ILE A 248 -1.98 -9.01 -13.36
N PHE A 249 -1.80 -7.72 -13.07
CA PHE A 249 -2.75 -6.69 -13.44
C PHE A 249 -2.95 -6.64 -14.96
N ALA A 250 -1.86 -6.60 -15.74
CA ALA A 250 -1.88 -6.53 -17.19
C ALA A 250 -2.55 -7.74 -17.86
N PHE A 251 -2.32 -8.96 -17.37
CA PHE A 251 -2.79 -10.20 -18.02
C PHE A 251 -4.11 -10.75 -17.46
N PHE A 252 -4.47 -10.44 -16.22
CA PHE A 252 -5.63 -11.07 -15.56
C PHE A 252 -6.66 -10.10 -15.00
N MET A 253 -6.37 -8.79 -15.01
CA MET A 253 -7.26 -7.80 -14.41
C MET A 253 -7.74 -6.76 -15.42
N VAL A 254 -6.84 -6.17 -16.21
CA VAL A 254 -7.19 -5.28 -17.31
C VAL A 254 -8.02 -6.00 -18.40
N PRO A 255 -7.65 -7.21 -18.90
CA PRO A 255 -8.36 -7.89 -19.97
C PRO A 255 -9.61 -8.65 -19.48
N ASP A 256 -10.53 -7.98 -18.78
CA ASP A 256 -11.86 -8.53 -18.52
C ASP A 256 -12.80 -8.22 -19.72
N PRO A 257 -13.24 -9.25 -20.49
CA PRO A 257 -14.03 -9.05 -21.71
C PRO A 257 -15.37 -8.37 -21.46
N ARG A 258 -15.85 -8.28 -20.22
CA ARG A 258 -17.12 -7.61 -19.88
C ARG A 258 -16.96 -6.12 -19.59
N THR A 259 -15.75 -5.66 -19.27
CA THR A 259 -15.46 -4.29 -18.85
C THR A 259 -14.60 -3.52 -19.84
N VAL A 260 -14.13 -4.15 -20.92
CA VAL A 260 -13.38 -3.51 -22.00
C VAL A 260 -14.27 -3.21 -23.21
N PRO A 261 -13.83 -2.34 -24.15
CA PRO A 261 -14.52 -2.12 -25.42
C PRO A 261 -14.62 -3.38 -26.29
N ASP A 262 -15.62 -3.41 -27.18
CA ASP A 262 -15.87 -4.56 -28.05
C ASP A 262 -14.88 -4.64 -29.23
N GLY A 263 -14.49 -3.51 -29.83
CA GLY A 263 -13.58 -3.44 -30.99
C GLY A 263 -12.09 -3.54 -30.65
N GLN A 264 -11.27 -4.02 -31.62
CA GLN A 264 -9.84 -4.26 -31.43
C GLN A 264 -9.04 -2.96 -31.25
N ALA A 265 -9.35 -1.92 -32.03
CA ALA A 265 -8.73 -0.61 -31.86
C ALA A 265 -9.14 0.01 -30.50
N GLY A 266 -10.43 -0.06 -30.14
CA GLY A 266 -10.90 0.37 -28.83
C GLY A 266 -10.21 -0.33 -27.66
N ARG A 267 -9.95 -1.63 -27.77
CA ARG A 267 -9.20 -2.43 -26.79
C ARG A 267 -7.76 -1.94 -26.63
N PHE A 268 -7.04 -1.72 -27.72
CA PHE A 268 -5.68 -1.19 -27.69
C PHE A 268 -5.64 0.20 -27.03
N VAL A 269 -6.49 1.13 -27.48
CA VAL A 269 -6.57 2.49 -26.92
C VAL A 269 -6.96 2.46 -25.45
N PHE A 270 -7.87 1.57 -25.05
CA PHE A 270 -8.23 1.38 -23.64
C PHE A 270 -7.02 0.94 -22.81
N GLY A 271 -6.22 -0.02 -23.29
CA GLY A 271 -4.98 -0.43 -22.63
C GLY A 271 -3.99 0.73 -22.45
N VAL A 272 -3.78 1.54 -23.49
CA VAL A 272 -2.93 2.75 -23.44
C VAL A 272 -3.48 3.77 -22.44
N LEU A 273 -4.80 3.97 -22.39
CA LEU A 273 -5.44 4.89 -21.43
C LEU A 273 -5.30 4.40 -19.99
N VAL A 274 -5.46 3.10 -19.73
CA VAL A 274 -5.22 2.52 -18.41
C VAL A 274 -3.77 2.72 -18.00
N ALA A 275 -2.82 2.50 -18.90
CA ALA A 275 -1.40 2.74 -18.63
C ALA A 275 -1.13 4.22 -18.30
N PHE A 276 -1.69 5.15 -19.07
CA PHE A 276 -1.60 6.58 -18.81
C PHE A 276 -2.11 6.93 -17.41
N LEU A 277 -3.33 6.49 -17.08
CA LEU A 277 -3.94 6.73 -15.77
C LEU A 277 -3.14 6.08 -14.63
N SER A 278 -2.56 4.89 -14.85
CA SER A 278 -1.69 4.24 -13.86
C SER A 278 -0.51 5.16 -13.53
N VAL A 279 0.18 5.69 -14.54
CA VAL A 279 1.36 6.54 -14.33
C VAL A 279 1.00 7.88 -13.68
N VAL A 280 -0.09 8.52 -14.11
CA VAL A 280 -0.57 9.78 -13.48
C VAL A 280 -0.91 9.58 -12.01
N LEU A 281 -1.58 8.47 -11.66
CA LEU A 281 -2.01 8.22 -10.29
C LEU A 281 -0.87 7.74 -9.39
N LEU A 282 0.11 7.01 -9.92
CA LEU A 282 1.25 6.54 -9.15
C LEU A 282 2.33 7.62 -8.97
N GLY A 283 2.38 8.62 -9.87
CA GLY A 283 3.37 9.70 -9.84
C GLY A 283 3.54 10.36 -8.46
N PRO A 284 2.45 10.72 -7.74
CA PRO A 284 2.56 11.34 -6.42
C PRO A 284 2.93 10.39 -5.27
N THR A 285 3.11 9.09 -5.52
CA THR A 285 3.20 8.06 -4.47
C THR A 285 4.66 7.66 -4.17
N THR A 286 5.02 7.54 -2.89
CA THR A 286 6.36 7.13 -2.44
C THR A 286 6.39 5.79 -1.71
N LEU A 287 5.22 5.20 -1.41
CA LEU A 287 5.10 3.89 -0.79
C LEU A 287 4.48 2.90 -1.76
N GLU A 288 5.00 1.68 -1.78
CA GLU A 288 4.49 0.55 -2.55
C GLU A 288 2.97 0.37 -2.41
N PHE A 289 2.44 0.51 -1.18
CA PHE A 289 1.00 0.42 -0.91
C PHE A 289 0.18 1.38 -1.81
N TRP A 290 0.59 2.65 -1.87
CA TRP A 290 -0.11 3.68 -2.63
C TRP A 290 0.17 3.55 -4.13
N THR A 291 1.39 3.20 -4.52
CA THR A 291 1.74 2.91 -5.92
C THR A 291 0.86 1.80 -6.48
N LYS A 292 0.70 0.68 -5.76
CA LYS A 292 -0.15 -0.41 -6.22
C LYS A 292 -1.64 -0.06 -6.19
N THR A 293 -2.08 0.66 -5.16
CA THR A 293 -3.47 1.15 -5.08
C THR A 293 -3.79 2.07 -6.26
N ALA A 294 -2.86 2.95 -6.65
CA ALA A 294 -2.98 3.84 -7.79
C ALA A 294 -3.07 3.08 -9.13
N ILE A 295 -2.22 2.07 -9.34
CA ILE A 295 -2.27 1.21 -10.53
C ILE A 295 -3.62 0.49 -10.62
N LEU A 296 -4.15 -0.03 -9.51
CA LEU A 296 -5.47 -0.68 -9.52
C LEU A 296 -6.61 0.33 -9.75
N ALA A 297 -6.51 1.51 -9.15
CA ALA A 297 -7.50 2.59 -9.30
C ALA A 297 -7.59 3.09 -10.74
N SER A 298 -6.49 3.07 -11.51
CA SER A 298 -6.48 3.48 -12.92
C SER A 298 -7.49 2.71 -13.76
N LEU A 299 -7.62 1.39 -13.53
CA LEU A 299 -8.61 0.56 -14.21
C LEU A 299 -10.04 0.89 -13.76
N VAL A 300 -10.27 1.29 -12.51
CA VAL A 300 -11.59 1.75 -12.06
C VAL A 300 -12.01 3.00 -12.84
N PHE A 301 -11.12 4.00 -12.94
CA PHE A 301 -11.38 5.22 -13.70
C PHE A 301 -11.57 4.95 -15.19
N ALA A 302 -10.72 4.11 -15.79
CA ALA A 302 -10.87 3.72 -17.19
C ALA A 302 -12.21 3.01 -17.44
N CYS A 303 -12.61 2.08 -16.57
CA CYS A 303 -13.90 1.39 -16.65
C CYS A 303 -15.09 2.35 -16.55
N ALA A 304 -15.03 3.40 -15.72
CA ALA A 304 -16.07 4.43 -15.67
C ALA A 304 -16.18 5.20 -17.00
N GLY A 305 -15.05 5.56 -17.60
CA GLY A 305 -14.97 6.31 -18.87
C GLY A 305 -15.22 5.48 -20.14
N ARG A 306 -15.27 4.15 -20.06
CA ARG A 306 -15.24 3.25 -21.24
C ARG A 306 -16.37 3.48 -22.25
N PHE A 307 -17.56 3.86 -21.79
CA PHE A 307 -18.69 4.09 -22.70
C PHE A 307 -18.53 5.39 -23.50
N ALA A 308 -17.96 6.42 -22.87
CA ALA A 308 -17.60 7.66 -23.56
C ALA A 308 -16.48 7.39 -24.57
N LEU A 309 -15.48 6.60 -24.19
CA LEU A 309 -14.40 6.16 -25.09
C LEU A 309 -14.96 5.41 -26.30
N GLY A 310 -15.84 4.43 -26.09
CA GLY A 310 -16.47 3.69 -27.19
C GLY A 310 -17.25 4.59 -28.15
N ARG A 311 -17.94 5.61 -27.64
CA ARG A 311 -18.64 6.60 -28.47
C ARG A 311 -17.67 7.49 -29.27
N LEU A 312 -16.52 7.83 -28.68
CA LEU A 312 -15.48 8.62 -29.34
C LEU A 312 -14.76 7.84 -30.45
N LEU A 313 -14.52 6.54 -30.23
CA LEU A 313 -13.80 5.68 -31.16
C LEU A 313 -14.69 4.99 -32.20
N ALA A 314 -16.01 5.03 -32.07
CA ALA A 314 -16.94 4.43 -33.04
C ALA A 314 -16.62 4.76 -34.52
N PRO A 315 -16.24 5.99 -34.91
CA PRO A 315 -15.90 6.31 -36.30
C PRO A 315 -14.64 5.61 -36.83
N LEU A 316 -13.72 5.22 -35.93
CA LEU A 316 -12.48 4.50 -36.27
C LEU A 316 -12.74 3.01 -36.49
N GLU A 317 -13.82 2.47 -35.93
CA GLU A 317 -14.14 1.04 -35.97
C GLU A 317 -15.04 0.67 -37.17
N GLU A 318 -15.61 1.66 -37.88
CA GLU A 318 -16.52 1.48 -39.03
C GLU A 318 -15.82 1.12 -40.36
N GLY A 319 -14.51 0.84 -40.35
CA GLY A 319 -13.77 0.38 -41.53
C GLY A 319 -13.41 1.48 -42.56
N GLY A 320 -12.16 1.46 -43.02
CA GLY A 320 -11.52 2.45 -43.90
C GLY A 320 -10.02 2.55 -43.60
N GLY A 321 -9.23 3.08 -44.53
CA GLY A 321 -7.78 3.27 -44.28
C GLY A 321 -7.52 4.30 -43.16
N PRO A 322 -6.29 4.38 -42.61
CA PRO A 322 -5.95 5.35 -41.55
C PRO A 322 -6.22 6.80 -41.97
N VAL A 323 -6.10 7.10 -43.27
CA VAL A 323 -6.39 8.42 -43.84
C VAL A 323 -7.89 8.73 -43.81
N ASP A 324 -8.75 7.75 -44.13
CA ASP A 324 -10.21 7.91 -44.07
C ASP A 324 -10.69 8.06 -42.63
N ALA A 325 -10.05 7.36 -41.70
CA ALA A 325 -10.33 7.43 -40.28
C ALA A 325 -10.02 8.83 -39.70
N VAL A 326 -8.88 9.41 -40.06
CA VAL A 326 -8.51 10.80 -39.69
C VAL A 326 -9.46 11.80 -40.33
N ARG A 327 -9.82 11.61 -41.60
CA ARG A 327 -10.78 12.46 -42.32
C ARG A 327 -12.18 12.42 -41.69
N ARG A 328 -12.62 11.26 -41.20
CA ARG A 328 -13.89 11.07 -40.47
C ARG A 328 -13.88 11.67 -39.07
N LEU A 329 -12.72 11.76 -38.41
CA LEU A 329 -12.60 12.46 -37.13
C LEU A 329 -12.77 13.98 -37.28
N GLY A 330 -12.45 14.56 -38.44
CA GLY A 330 -12.54 15.99 -38.68
C GLY A 330 -11.75 16.81 -37.65
N LEU A 331 -12.37 17.86 -37.09
CA LEU A 331 -11.77 18.71 -36.03
C LEU A 331 -11.41 17.95 -34.74
N ARG A 332 -11.88 16.71 -34.56
CA ARG A 332 -11.54 15.90 -33.37
C ARG A 332 -10.10 15.38 -33.42
N ALA A 333 -9.48 15.25 -34.59
CA ALA A 333 -8.11 14.77 -34.72
C ALA A 333 -7.06 15.74 -34.16
N PRO A 334 -7.03 17.04 -34.53
CA PRO A 334 -6.11 17.99 -33.92
C PRO A 334 -6.39 18.23 -32.43
N VAL A 335 -7.67 18.19 -32.02
CA VAL A 335 -8.04 18.26 -30.59
C VAL A 335 -7.51 17.03 -29.83
N ALA A 336 -7.67 15.82 -30.38
CA ALA A 336 -7.15 14.60 -29.77
C ALA A 336 -5.62 14.60 -29.67
N LEU A 337 -4.92 15.12 -30.69
CA LEU A 337 -3.46 15.31 -30.64
C LEU A 337 -3.06 16.33 -29.56
N GLY A 338 -3.72 17.49 -29.52
CA GLY A 338 -3.45 18.52 -28.51
C GLY A 338 -3.71 18.02 -27.07
N VAL A 339 -4.81 17.30 -26.87
CA VAL A 339 -5.12 16.63 -25.60
C VAL A 339 -4.06 15.57 -25.28
N SER A 340 -3.64 14.75 -26.25
CA SER A 340 -2.61 13.72 -26.01
C SER A 340 -1.28 14.33 -25.60
N LEU A 341 -0.85 15.42 -26.25
CA LEU A 341 0.36 16.15 -25.87
C LEU A 341 0.24 16.77 -24.47
N LEU A 342 -0.91 17.35 -24.14
CA LEU A 342 -1.18 17.91 -22.81
C LEU A 342 -1.18 16.82 -21.72
N LEU A 343 -1.77 15.66 -22.02
CA LEU A 343 -1.74 14.50 -21.14
C LEU A 343 -0.31 13.99 -20.93
N LEU A 344 0.49 13.89 -22.00
CA LEU A 344 1.91 13.53 -21.88
C LEU A 344 2.70 14.51 -21.00
N ALA A 345 2.40 15.80 -21.06
CA ALA A 345 3.01 16.81 -20.19
C ALA A 345 2.59 16.67 -18.72
N ALA A 346 1.44 16.05 -18.43
CA ALA A 346 0.97 15.79 -17.06
C ALA A 346 1.75 14.65 -16.37
N LEU A 347 2.42 13.78 -17.12
CA LEU A 347 3.20 12.66 -16.57
C LEU A 347 4.34 13.14 -15.65
N PRO A 348 5.29 13.97 -16.10
CA PRO A 348 6.37 14.44 -15.22
C PRO A 348 5.85 15.34 -14.09
N LEU A 349 4.82 16.16 -14.34
CA LEU A 349 4.18 16.96 -13.30
C LEU A 349 3.58 16.10 -12.18
N SER A 350 2.99 14.95 -12.53
CA SER A 350 2.47 14.02 -11.53
C SER A 350 3.58 13.39 -10.67
N ALA A 351 4.74 13.08 -11.26
CA ALA A 351 5.90 12.54 -10.54
C ALA A 351 6.54 13.61 -9.63
N GLU A 352 6.58 14.87 -10.07
CA GLU A 352 7.09 15.99 -9.28
C GLU A 352 6.30 16.22 -7.99
N PHE A 353 4.99 15.93 -7.97
CA PHE A 353 4.20 16.00 -6.73
C PHE A 353 4.70 15.07 -5.64
N SER A 354 5.37 13.96 -5.98
CA SER A 354 6.00 13.09 -4.98
C SER A 354 7.12 13.77 -4.21
N LEU A 355 7.77 14.80 -4.77
CA LEU A 355 8.84 15.54 -4.12
C LEU A 355 8.31 16.59 -3.14
N HIS A 356 7.03 16.93 -3.27
CA HIS A 356 6.32 17.94 -2.48
C HIS A 356 5.24 17.31 -1.57
N GLY A 357 5.08 15.99 -1.67
CA GLY A 357 4.12 15.21 -0.92
C GLY A 357 4.57 15.01 0.53
N THR A 358 3.61 14.96 1.43
CA THR A 358 3.89 14.56 2.81
C THR A 358 4.26 13.08 2.83
N ILE A 359 5.40 12.71 3.42
CA ILE A 359 5.66 11.31 3.74
C ILE A 359 4.57 10.91 4.74
N PRO A 360 3.78 9.85 4.48
CA PRO A 360 2.85 9.36 5.48
C PRO A 360 3.67 8.90 6.69
N ALA A 361 3.60 9.69 7.77
CA ALA A 361 4.16 9.26 9.03
C ALA A 361 3.36 8.04 9.54
N PRO A 362 3.99 7.17 10.32
CA PRO A 362 3.31 6.06 10.96
C PRO A 362 2.07 6.56 11.70
N GLU A 363 1.00 5.76 11.66
CA GLU A 363 -0.11 5.98 12.58
C GLU A 363 0.42 5.81 14.00
N LEU A 364 0.30 6.90 14.76
CA LEU A 364 0.63 6.92 16.17
C LEU A 364 -0.29 5.94 16.91
N PRO A 365 0.13 5.45 18.09
CA PRO A 365 -0.68 4.51 18.88
C PRO A 365 -2.08 5.03 19.27
N ASP A 366 -2.29 6.35 19.17
CA ASP A 366 -3.56 7.04 19.40
C ASP A 366 -4.47 7.11 18.14
N GLY A 367 -4.03 6.57 17.00
CA GLY A 367 -4.75 6.57 15.73
C GLY A 367 -4.51 7.83 14.87
N THR A 368 -3.64 8.75 15.29
CA THR A 368 -3.34 9.98 14.53
C THR A 368 -2.19 9.78 13.53
N ARG A 369 -2.26 10.44 12.38
CA ARG A 369 -1.22 10.37 11.32
C ARG A 369 -0.61 11.75 11.13
N PRO A 370 0.57 12.06 11.71
CA PRO A 370 1.21 13.34 11.45
C PRO A 370 1.60 13.45 9.98
N THR A 371 1.25 14.54 9.33
CA THR A 371 1.67 14.83 7.96
C THR A 371 3.06 15.47 8.00
N LEU A 372 4.11 14.69 7.74
CA LEU A 372 5.47 15.23 7.61
C LEU A 372 5.65 15.73 6.17
N ALA A 373 5.66 17.06 5.98
CA ALA A 373 6.02 17.64 4.70
C ALA A 373 7.50 17.36 4.39
N LEU A 374 7.77 16.66 3.30
CA LEU A 374 9.12 16.49 2.79
C LEU A 374 9.43 17.72 1.93
N VAL A 375 10.34 18.58 2.42
CA VAL A 375 10.92 19.67 1.62
C VAL A 375 12.35 19.28 1.31
N ILE A 376 12.64 18.91 0.05
CA ILE A 376 14.00 18.58 -0.39
C ILE A 376 14.67 19.81 -1.01
N GLY A 377 15.67 20.34 -0.30
CA GLY A 377 16.75 21.16 -0.87
C GLY A 377 16.49 22.67 -1.08
N PRO A 378 17.54 23.51 -1.05
CA PRO A 378 17.43 24.98 -1.18
C PRO A 378 17.17 25.50 -2.60
N ASN A 379 17.06 24.62 -3.62
CA ASN A 379 17.01 25.02 -5.03
C ASN A 379 15.81 24.44 -5.82
N ALA A 380 14.80 23.86 -5.16
CA ALA A 380 13.55 23.50 -5.82
C ALA A 380 12.74 24.79 -6.07
N VAL A 381 12.86 25.36 -7.26
CA VAL A 381 12.03 26.50 -7.69
C VAL A 381 10.64 25.96 -8.00
N ASP A 382 9.80 25.92 -6.96
CA ASP A 382 8.38 25.59 -7.04
C ASP A 382 7.66 26.64 -7.92
N ILE A 383 7.24 26.22 -9.12
CA ILE A 383 6.53 27.03 -10.11
C ILE A 383 5.18 27.54 -9.57
N GLY A 384 4.65 26.97 -8.47
CA GLY A 384 3.42 27.40 -7.79
C GLY A 384 3.64 28.34 -6.58
N SER A 385 4.81 28.33 -5.95
CA SER A 385 5.06 29.05 -4.68
C SER A 385 5.16 30.57 -4.79
N TRP A 386 5.40 31.11 -5.99
CA TRP A 386 5.58 32.56 -6.19
C TRP A 386 4.33 33.36 -5.82
N THR A 387 3.14 32.76 -5.94
CA THR A 387 1.87 33.45 -5.68
C THR A 387 1.49 33.53 -4.20
N VAL A 388 2.02 32.65 -3.35
CA VAL A 388 1.63 32.57 -1.93
C VAL A 388 2.67 33.26 -1.03
N ASN A 389 3.95 33.20 -1.37
CA ASN A 389 5.02 33.79 -0.57
C ASN A 389 5.15 35.31 -0.71
N ALA A 390 4.62 35.91 -1.78
CA ALA A 390 4.56 37.36 -1.94
C ALA A 390 3.59 38.05 -0.95
N ALA A 391 2.64 37.31 -0.35
CA ALA A 391 1.69 37.84 0.63
C ALA A 391 2.18 37.73 2.09
N GLY A 392 3.02 36.74 2.41
CA GLY A 392 3.56 36.54 3.76
C GLY A 392 4.73 37.47 4.12
N GLN A 393 5.51 37.89 3.13
CA GLN A 393 6.64 38.82 3.30
C GLN A 393 6.23 40.29 3.49
N ALA A 394 4.93 40.60 3.38
CA ALA A 394 4.38 41.94 3.56
C ALA A 394 3.81 42.19 4.97
N LEU A 395 3.86 41.21 5.87
CA LEU A 395 3.42 41.36 7.25
C LEU A 395 4.64 41.59 8.17
N PRO A 396 4.63 42.64 9.03
CA PRO A 396 5.71 42.83 9.99
C PRO A 396 5.77 41.66 10.99
N PRO A 397 6.97 41.31 11.50
CA PRO A 397 7.09 40.24 12.48
C PRO A 397 6.28 40.59 13.74
N PRO A 398 5.54 39.63 14.34
CA PRO A 398 4.92 39.84 15.64
C PRO A 398 6.02 40.04 16.69
N GLY A 399 6.27 41.30 17.04
CA GLY A 399 7.04 41.66 18.22
C GLY A 399 6.26 41.26 19.46
N GLY A 400 6.76 40.27 20.20
CA GLY A 400 6.13 39.76 21.40
C GLY A 400 7.14 39.04 22.28
N THR A 401 8.02 39.80 22.94
CA THR A 401 8.77 39.32 24.10
C THR A 401 7.80 39.01 25.23
N THR A 402 7.34 37.76 25.28
CA THR A 402 6.76 37.17 26.48
C THR A 402 7.90 36.52 27.27
N PRO A 403 8.06 36.79 28.57
CA PRO A 403 9.07 36.12 29.36
C PRO A 403 8.62 34.66 29.58
N THR A 404 9.27 33.73 28.89
CA THR A 404 9.21 32.31 29.25
C THR A 404 9.86 32.15 30.62
N GLN A 405 9.11 31.67 31.60
CA GLN A 405 9.70 31.17 32.84
C GLN A 405 10.57 29.95 32.50
N ALA A 406 11.85 30.19 32.28
CA ALA A 406 12.86 29.14 32.27
C ALA A 406 13.09 28.75 33.74
N SER A 407 12.39 27.73 34.24
CA SER A 407 12.98 26.94 35.33
C SER A 407 14.16 26.20 34.71
N SER A 408 15.37 26.74 34.84
CA SER A 408 16.59 26.11 34.33
C SER A 408 16.91 24.86 35.16
N ARG A 409 16.19 23.76 34.92
CA ARG A 409 16.61 22.44 35.39
C ARG A 409 17.83 22.04 34.57
N VAL A 410 18.98 21.95 35.22
CA VAL A 410 20.21 21.46 34.60
C VAL A 410 20.18 19.94 34.64
N TRP A 411 20.14 19.30 33.48
CA TRP A 411 20.14 17.85 33.35
C TRP A 411 21.57 17.34 33.26
N PHE A 412 21.93 16.44 34.18
CA PHE A 412 23.20 15.72 34.11
C PHE A 412 23.00 14.46 33.26
N LEU A 413 23.56 14.47 32.06
CA LEU A 413 23.54 13.31 31.18
C LEU A 413 24.69 12.35 31.56
N PRO A 414 24.46 11.03 31.55
CA PRO A 414 25.53 10.05 31.66
C PRO A 414 26.46 10.15 30.44
N THR A 415 27.64 9.54 30.53
CA THR A 415 28.57 9.46 29.39
C THR A 415 27.86 8.80 28.20
N ILE A 416 27.82 9.52 27.07
CA ILE A 416 27.22 9.04 25.83
C ILE A 416 28.37 8.47 24.97
N PRO A 417 28.42 7.14 24.75
CA PRO A 417 29.43 6.56 23.87
C PRO A 417 29.22 7.04 22.42
N PRO A 418 30.23 6.93 21.55
CA PRO A 418 30.09 7.27 20.14
C PRO A 418 28.89 6.56 19.50
N VAL A 419 28.02 7.31 18.85
CA VAL A 419 26.82 6.76 18.22
C VAL A 419 27.21 6.05 16.94
N THR A 420 26.88 4.77 16.84
CA THR A 420 27.07 4.01 15.60
C THR A 420 25.93 4.33 14.64
N LEU A 421 26.27 4.76 13.41
CA LEU A 421 25.32 5.01 12.34
C LEU A 421 25.52 3.95 11.24
N PRO A 422 24.68 2.90 11.19
CA PRO A 422 24.79 1.86 10.16
C PRO A 422 24.48 2.37 8.75
N ASP A 423 25.17 1.81 7.74
CA ASP A 423 25.01 2.19 6.33
C ASP A 423 23.58 1.99 5.80
N ASN A 424 22.82 1.02 6.34
CA ASN A 424 21.42 0.80 5.93
C ASN A 424 20.49 1.94 6.40
N VAL A 425 20.84 2.66 7.47
CA VAL A 425 20.07 3.83 7.95
C VAL A 425 20.33 5.04 7.05
N THR A 426 21.59 5.29 6.68
CA THR A 426 21.96 6.40 5.78
C THR A 426 21.53 6.14 4.34
N ALA A 427 21.51 4.87 3.90
CA ALA A 427 20.94 4.48 2.62
C ALA A 427 19.41 4.57 2.59
N PHE A 428 18.74 4.45 3.75
CA PHE A 428 17.31 4.64 3.87
C PHE A 428 16.92 6.13 3.87
N ASP A 429 17.60 6.96 4.66
CA ASP A 429 17.42 8.41 4.69
C ASP A 429 18.78 9.12 4.72
N SER A 430 19.17 9.67 3.57
CA SER A 430 20.45 10.37 3.40
C SER A 430 20.54 11.68 4.18
N THR A 431 19.41 12.19 4.72
CA THR A 431 19.40 13.36 5.61
C THR A 431 19.87 13.01 7.03
N ILE A 432 19.94 11.72 7.38
CA ILE A 432 20.45 11.25 8.67
C ILE A 432 21.98 11.24 8.64
N THR A 433 22.56 12.37 9.05
CA THR A 433 24.02 12.51 9.22
C THR A 433 24.47 12.03 10.59
N GLN A 434 25.78 11.82 10.77
CA GLN A 434 26.35 11.50 12.09
C GLN A 434 25.99 12.56 13.15
N SER A 435 25.97 13.85 12.79
CA SER A 435 25.57 14.92 13.70
C SER A 435 24.10 14.80 14.15
N LYS A 436 23.22 14.39 13.23
CA LYS A 436 21.80 14.14 13.54
C LYS A 436 21.65 12.90 14.41
N ALA A 437 22.38 11.82 14.13
CA ALA A 437 22.44 10.63 14.96
C ALA A 437 22.89 10.94 16.40
N ASP A 438 23.94 11.74 16.56
CA ASP A 438 24.43 12.21 17.87
C ASP A 438 23.39 13.06 18.60
N THR A 439 22.65 13.90 17.87
CA THR A 439 21.59 14.74 18.44
C THR A 439 20.42 13.89 18.93
N TRP A 440 19.99 12.90 18.14
CA TRP A 440 18.92 11.98 18.52
C TRP A 440 19.30 11.13 19.73
N ALA A 441 20.52 10.60 19.76
CA ALA A 441 21.03 9.87 20.92
C ALA A 441 21.04 10.73 22.18
N ARG A 442 21.52 11.98 22.10
CA ARG A 442 21.48 12.93 23.22
C ARG A 442 20.05 13.20 23.68
N GLN A 443 19.11 13.38 22.75
CA GLN A 443 17.71 13.63 23.08
C GLN A 443 17.08 12.44 23.81
N VAL A 444 17.22 11.21 23.30
CA VAL A 444 16.67 10.02 23.97
C VAL A 444 17.30 9.85 25.35
N VAL A 445 18.61 10.08 25.50
CA VAL A 445 19.27 10.01 26.81
C VAL A 445 18.75 11.09 27.75
N LEU A 446 18.52 12.32 27.27
CA LEU A 446 17.91 13.41 28.03
C LEU A 446 16.50 13.05 28.50
N ASP A 447 15.67 12.54 27.61
CA ASP A 447 14.30 12.12 27.89
C ASP A 447 14.23 11.01 28.96
N LEU A 448 15.18 10.07 28.94
CA LEU A 448 15.32 9.06 29.99
C LEU A 448 15.81 9.65 31.33
N MET A 449 16.58 10.75 31.32
CA MET A 449 16.92 11.46 32.56
C MET A 449 15.70 12.19 33.12
N ILE A 450 14.86 12.76 32.24
CA ILE A 450 13.59 13.37 32.62
C ILE A 450 12.67 12.33 33.26
N GLU A 451 12.55 11.12 32.68
CA GLU A 451 11.81 10.00 33.29
C GLU A 451 12.31 9.67 34.68
N SER A 452 13.62 9.52 34.85
CA SER A 452 14.21 9.18 36.15
C SER A 452 13.89 10.22 37.22
N GLU A 453 13.95 11.50 36.87
CA GLU A 453 13.64 12.58 37.79
C GLU A 453 12.14 12.69 38.07
N ALA A 454 11.30 12.54 37.06
CA ALA A 454 9.85 12.45 37.19
C ALA A 454 9.45 11.32 38.14
N ARG A 455 10.11 10.16 38.00
CA ARG A 455 9.91 9.00 38.85
C ARG A 455 10.39 9.21 40.28
N ARG A 456 11.55 9.81 40.48
CA ARG A 456 12.06 10.17 41.81
C ARG A 456 11.11 11.14 42.54
N ALA A 457 10.57 12.12 41.79
CA ALA A 457 9.71 13.18 42.30
C ALA A 457 8.21 12.80 42.36
N HIS A 458 7.84 11.61 41.87
CA HIS A 458 6.43 11.20 41.68
C HIS A 458 5.61 12.20 40.84
N ASP A 459 6.27 12.85 39.87
CA ASP A 459 5.69 13.92 39.05
C ASP A 459 5.31 13.40 37.66
N LEU A 460 4.02 13.08 37.48
CA LEU A 460 3.47 12.62 36.21
C LEU A 460 3.45 13.72 35.13
N THR A 461 3.46 14.99 35.52
CA THR A 461 3.49 16.10 34.56
C THR A 461 4.89 16.28 33.98
N LEU A 462 5.93 16.11 34.80
CA LEU A 462 7.31 16.12 34.33
C LEU A 462 7.62 14.96 33.37
N ALA A 463 6.99 13.79 33.57
CA ALA A 463 7.13 12.67 32.64
C ALA A 463 6.68 13.03 31.21
N SER A 464 5.66 13.89 31.06
CA SER A 464 5.16 14.34 29.75
C SER A 464 6.11 15.28 29.00
N VAL A 465 7.15 15.78 29.67
CA VAL A 465 8.21 16.57 29.03
C VAL A 465 9.21 15.67 28.31
N GLY A 466 9.45 14.45 28.83
CA GLY A 466 10.40 13.50 28.26
C GLY A 466 9.77 12.45 27.35
N ALA A 467 8.45 12.24 27.44
CA ALA A 467 7.76 11.33 26.53
C ALA A 467 6.34 11.75 26.19
N THR A 468 5.86 11.29 25.04
CA THR A 468 4.48 11.39 24.57
C THR A 468 3.99 10.01 24.12
N GLY A 469 2.72 9.89 23.72
CA GLY A 469 2.18 8.65 23.15
C GLY A 469 2.36 7.42 24.05
N ASP A 470 2.78 6.30 23.44
CA ASP A 470 3.03 5.04 24.16
C ASP A 470 4.22 5.14 25.12
N GLY A 471 5.27 5.88 24.75
CA GLY A 471 6.42 6.11 25.60
C GLY A 471 6.03 6.77 26.93
N LEU A 472 5.08 7.70 26.90
CA LEU A 472 4.56 8.32 28.12
C LEU A 472 3.78 7.34 29.00
N THR A 473 3.06 6.39 28.39
CA THR A 473 2.36 5.35 29.15
C THR A 473 3.36 4.52 29.94
N GLU A 474 4.45 4.08 29.31
CA GLU A 474 5.51 3.35 30.00
C GLU A 474 6.11 4.17 31.15
N PHE A 475 6.39 5.45 30.93
CA PHE A 475 6.95 6.33 31.96
C PHE A 475 5.96 6.49 33.12
N THR A 476 4.69 6.77 32.84
CA THR A 476 3.70 7.02 33.90
C THR A 476 3.32 5.76 34.68
N ASP A 477 3.35 4.58 34.05
CA ASP A 477 2.96 3.33 34.72
C ASP A 477 3.94 2.92 35.80
N VAL A 478 5.25 3.04 35.55
CA VAL A 478 6.26 2.77 36.59
C VAL A 478 6.19 3.77 37.74
N ILE A 479 5.85 5.03 37.46
CA ILE A 479 5.67 6.07 38.50
C ILE A 479 4.44 5.76 39.35
N LYS A 480 3.30 5.44 38.73
CA LYS A 480 2.06 5.05 39.43
C LYS A 480 2.29 3.83 40.31
N GLN A 481 3.07 2.86 39.84
CA GLN A 481 3.41 1.66 40.60
C GLN A 481 4.22 2.01 41.86
N ASP A 482 5.22 2.88 41.74
CA ASP A 482 6.06 3.31 42.86
C ASP A 482 5.27 4.12 43.90
N ILE A 483 4.38 5.02 43.44
CA ILE A 483 3.45 5.78 44.29
C ILE A 483 2.57 4.81 45.11
N LYS A 484 1.96 3.82 44.43
CA LYS A 484 1.11 2.82 45.10
C LYS A 484 1.90 1.98 46.12
N ALA A 485 3.18 1.75 45.87
CA ALA A 485 4.07 1.02 46.76
C ALA A 485 4.66 1.89 47.90
N GLY A 486 4.44 3.21 47.89
CA GLY A 486 4.99 4.14 48.88
C GLY A 486 6.53 4.25 48.84
N LYS A 487 7.14 4.06 47.66
CA LYS A 487 8.60 4.00 47.48
C LYS A 487 9.09 5.14 46.60
N SER A 488 10.26 5.70 46.90
CA SER A 488 10.97 6.60 45.98
C SER A 488 12.06 5.82 45.27
N VAL A 489 12.07 5.85 43.94
CA VAL A 489 13.04 5.12 43.13
C VAL A 489 13.83 6.11 42.28
N LEU A 490 15.15 6.09 42.45
CA LEU A 490 16.08 6.78 41.56
C LEU A 490 16.62 5.77 40.54
N LYS A 491 16.54 6.11 39.26
CA LYS A 491 17.00 5.26 38.16
C LYS A 491 18.18 5.92 37.45
N THR A 492 19.35 5.31 37.48
CA THR A 492 20.53 5.83 36.77
C THR A 492 20.90 4.91 35.63
N TYR A 493 21.40 5.49 34.53
CA TYR A 493 21.75 4.75 33.32
C TYR A 493 23.26 4.83 33.06
N SER A 494 23.81 3.74 32.53
CA SER A 494 25.15 3.68 31.94
C SER A 494 25.02 3.03 30.59
N PHE A 495 25.59 3.64 29.55
CA PHE A 495 25.47 3.15 28.17
C PHE A 495 26.84 2.74 27.65
N ASP A 496 26.92 1.51 27.14
CA ASP A 496 28.14 0.94 26.54
C ASP A 496 28.09 1.04 25.00
N ARG A 497 26.88 1.03 24.43
CA ARG A 497 26.66 1.16 22.99
C ARG A 497 25.37 1.90 22.69
N ILE A 498 25.45 2.85 21.76
CA ILE A 498 24.29 3.53 21.20
C ILE A 498 24.40 3.44 19.68
N GLN A 499 23.30 3.07 19.02
CA GLN A 499 23.26 3.00 17.56
C GLN A 499 21.90 3.40 17.03
N LEU A 500 21.85 3.97 15.84
CA LEU A 500 20.59 4.08 15.11
C LEU A 500 20.23 2.72 14.53
N THR A 501 18.95 2.42 14.45
CA THR A 501 18.45 1.13 13.98
C THR A 501 17.18 1.33 13.17
N LEU A 502 17.10 0.63 12.04
CA LEU A 502 15.95 0.63 11.15
C LEU A 502 15.04 -0.55 11.52
N PHE A 503 13.77 -0.25 11.79
CA PHE A 503 12.76 -1.21 12.20
C PHE A 503 11.61 -1.28 11.19
N LEU A 504 10.99 -2.45 11.10
CA LEU A 504 9.73 -2.63 10.41
C LEU A 504 8.55 -2.31 11.36
N PRO A 505 7.49 -1.63 10.89
CA PRO A 505 6.30 -1.41 11.69
C PRO A 505 5.66 -2.75 12.08
N LYS A 506 5.33 -2.92 13.38
CA LYS A 506 4.84 -4.18 13.99
C LYS A 506 3.67 -4.82 13.24
N LEU A 507 2.84 -4.00 12.60
CA LEU A 507 1.56 -4.39 11.99
C LEU A 507 1.36 -3.79 10.60
N SER A 508 2.41 -3.38 9.89
CA SER A 508 2.28 -2.96 8.49
C SER A 508 3.65 -3.03 7.81
N THR A 509 3.86 -4.09 7.04
CA THR A 509 5.11 -4.32 6.33
C THR A 509 5.33 -3.33 5.19
N GLN A 510 4.24 -2.84 4.58
CA GLN A 510 4.29 -1.85 3.48
C GLN A 510 4.12 -0.40 3.95
N ALA A 511 4.07 -0.15 5.26
CA ALA A 511 4.17 1.21 5.80
C ALA A 511 5.64 1.67 5.83
N SER A 512 5.85 2.98 6.02
CA SER A 512 7.19 3.55 6.13
C SER A 512 7.99 2.90 7.27
N ARG A 513 9.27 2.67 7.04
CA ARG A 513 10.18 2.12 8.05
C ARG A 513 10.41 3.12 9.17
N LEU A 514 10.79 2.61 10.32
CA LEU A 514 10.97 3.39 11.53
C LEU A 514 12.46 3.47 11.86
N VAL A 515 12.98 4.68 12.04
CA VAL A 515 14.33 4.86 12.58
C VAL A 515 14.20 5.09 14.08
N GLY A 516 14.88 4.27 14.87
CA GLY A 516 14.94 4.41 16.32
C GLY A 516 16.38 4.49 16.83
N VAL A 517 16.53 4.97 18.05
CA VAL A 517 17.79 4.95 18.78
C VAL A 517 17.79 3.72 19.69
N SER A 518 18.70 2.79 19.42
CA SER A 518 18.91 1.59 20.22
C SER A 518 20.01 1.85 21.25
N LEU A 519 19.66 1.70 22.52
CA LEU A 519 20.51 1.92 23.68
C LEU A 519 20.84 0.58 24.35
N HIS A 520 22.12 0.32 24.55
CA HIS A 520 22.62 -0.84 25.29
C HIS A 520 23.52 -0.41 26.44
N GLY A 521 23.31 -1.01 27.61
CA GLY A 521 24.15 -0.84 28.77
C GLY A 521 23.49 -1.40 30.02
N THR A 522 23.45 -0.61 31.10
CA THR A 522 22.83 -1.01 32.37
C THR A 522 21.95 0.11 32.94
N SER A 523 20.93 -0.28 33.68
CA SER A 523 20.14 0.62 34.51
C SER A 523 20.28 0.18 35.97
N THR A 524 20.50 1.13 36.86
CA THR A 524 20.61 0.89 38.30
C THR A 524 19.45 1.58 39.00
N LEU A 525 18.63 0.80 39.71
CA LEU A 525 17.50 1.28 40.49
C LEU A 525 17.89 1.31 41.97
N ILE A 526 17.81 2.48 42.58
CA ILE A 526 18.00 2.69 44.02
C ILE A 526 16.65 3.03 44.62
N THR A 527 16.09 2.11 45.41
CA THR A 527 14.82 2.29 46.10
C THR A 527 15.08 2.82 47.50
N ARG A 528 14.34 3.87 47.89
CA ARG A 528 14.40 4.51 49.21
C ARG A 528 13.01 4.52 49.86
N ASP A 529 13.01 4.48 51.19
CA ASP A 529 11.81 4.75 51.97
C ASP A 529 11.54 6.26 52.10
N ALA A 530 10.44 6.63 52.76
CA ALA A 530 10.05 8.02 53.01
C ALA A 530 11.05 8.81 53.86
N SER A 531 11.96 8.13 54.60
CA SER A 531 13.03 8.77 55.37
C SER A 531 14.31 8.99 54.56
N GLY A 532 14.34 8.53 53.29
CA GLY A 532 15.50 8.61 52.41
C GLY A 532 16.51 7.47 52.56
N LYS A 533 16.24 6.49 53.44
CA LYS A 533 17.10 5.32 53.66
C LYS A 533 17.00 4.38 52.45
N VAL A 534 18.15 3.93 51.97
CA VAL A 534 18.22 2.95 50.85
C VAL A 534 17.70 1.61 51.34
N LEU A 535 16.66 1.11 50.68
CA LEU A 535 16.06 -0.21 50.92
C LEU A 535 16.70 -1.28 50.02
N SER A 536 16.97 -0.93 48.77
CA SER A 536 17.56 -1.85 47.80
C SER A 536 18.25 -1.09 46.68
N GLN A 537 19.33 -1.68 46.16
CA GLN A 537 20.01 -1.24 44.95
C GLN A 537 20.15 -2.45 44.02
N GLN A 538 19.67 -2.32 42.78
CA GLN A 538 19.74 -3.39 41.78
C GLN A 538 20.22 -2.81 40.46
N THR A 539 21.20 -3.46 39.84
CA THR A 539 21.67 -3.14 38.50
C THR A 539 21.22 -4.23 37.54
N GLN A 540 20.60 -3.83 36.45
CA GLN A 540 20.04 -4.73 35.44
C GLN A 540 20.54 -4.34 34.05
N PRO A 541 20.69 -5.30 33.13
CA PRO A 541 21.00 -4.99 31.73
C PRO A 541 19.88 -4.11 31.15
N TYR A 542 20.27 -3.12 30.36
CA TYR A 542 19.36 -2.25 29.64
C TYR A 542 19.60 -2.41 28.15
N ALA A 543 18.57 -2.83 27.42
CA ALA A 543 18.57 -2.95 25.98
C ALA A 543 17.19 -2.51 25.50
N LYS A 544 17.08 -1.25 25.08
CA LYS A 544 15.82 -0.68 24.61
C LYS A 544 16.03 0.19 23.38
N SER A 545 15.01 0.24 22.54
CA SER A 545 15.00 1.04 21.32
C SER A 545 13.86 2.03 21.36
N TRP A 546 14.13 3.29 21.07
CA TRP A 546 13.14 4.37 21.18
C TRP A 546 12.94 5.10 19.86
N GLY A 547 11.68 5.34 19.51
CA GLY A 547 11.30 6.31 18.48
C GLY A 547 11.19 7.71 19.08
N LEU A 548 11.60 8.72 18.32
CA LEU A 548 11.42 10.13 18.64
C LEU A 548 10.24 10.70 17.85
N GLY A 549 9.43 11.56 18.46
CA GLY A 549 8.47 12.38 17.72
C GLY A 549 9.18 13.50 16.95
N GLY A 550 8.53 14.11 15.95
CA GLY A 550 8.98 15.38 15.39
C GLY A 550 9.69 15.33 14.04
N SER A 551 9.96 16.53 13.51
CA SER A 551 10.56 16.72 12.18
C SER A 551 12.07 16.48 12.18
N ASN A 552 12.61 16.20 11.00
CA ASN A 552 14.04 15.94 10.76
C ASN A 552 15.02 17.03 11.24
N ALA A 553 14.53 18.22 11.61
CA ALA A 553 15.34 19.37 12.03
C ALA A 553 15.43 19.59 13.55
N ASN A 554 14.51 19.04 14.36
CA ASN A 554 14.53 19.18 15.83
C ASN A 554 13.74 18.02 16.47
N PRO A 555 14.38 17.11 17.23
CA PRO A 555 13.68 15.94 17.75
C PRO A 555 12.73 16.33 18.91
N ASP A 556 11.46 15.92 18.83
CA ASP A 556 10.53 15.95 19.95
C ASP A 556 10.86 14.81 20.93
N PRO A 557 10.29 14.83 22.16
CA PRO A 557 10.45 13.74 23.14
C PRO A 557 10.19 12.33 22.60
N ILE A 558 10.69 11.33 23.34
CA ILE A 558 10.40 9.90 23.12
C ILE A 558 8.90 9.69 22.89
N ILE A 559 8.56 9.02 21.79
CA ILE A 559 7.15 8.78 21.42
C ILE A 559 6.76 7.32 21.61
N ASN A 560 7.60 6.38 21.18
CA ASN A 560 7.26 4.95 21.13
C ASN A 560 8.43 4.06 21.55
N ASP A 561 8.12 2.96 22.22
CA ASP A 561 9.07 1.86 22.46
C ASP A 561 9.13 0.93 21.22
N TYR A 562 10.31 0.82 20.61
CA TYR A 562 10.59 -0.02 19.45
C TYR A 562 11.31 -1.33 19.81
N THR A 563 11.51 -1.63 21.09
CA THR A 563 12.32 -2.76 21.56
C THR A 563 11.85 -4.11 21.00
N ASP A 564 10.54 -4.29 20.81
CA ASP A 564 9.95 -5.53 20.29
C ASP A 564 9.73 -5.55 18.76
N LEU A 565 10.23 -4.54 18.03
CA LEU A 565 10.09 -4.49 16.58
C LEU A 565 11.15 -5.34 15.87
N SER A 566 10.77 -5.92 14.73
CA SER A 566 11.73 -6.62 13.86
C SER A 566 12.64 -5.61 13.15
N LEU A 567 13.93 -5.93 13.09
CA LEU A 567 14.92 -5.18 12.31
C LEU A 567 14.59 -5.24 10.81
N ALA A 568 14.82 -4.14 10.10
CA ALA A 568 14.62 -4.01 8.65
C ALA A 568 15.85 -4.43 7.83
#